data_AF-A0A2R6FNG0-F1
#
_entry.id   AF-A0A2R6FNG0-F1
#
_cell.length_a   1.000
_cell.length_b   1.000
_cell.length_c   1.000
_cell.angle_alpha   90.00
_cell.angle_beta   90.00
_cell.angle_gamma   90.00
#
_symmetry.space_group_name_H-M   'P 1'
#
loop_
_entity.id
_entity.type
_entity.pdbx_description
1 polymer ?
#
loop_
_entity_poly.entity_id
_entity_poly.type
_entity_poly.pdbx_seq_one_letter_code
_entity_poly.pdbx_strand_id
1 'polypeptide(L)'
;MYENRIGRETNANEALGYWTFVLGILTGLLGIVLAMLSSGPGELIRGAGVALASLGLLMLMIGPILRLPLERRATLLSYLGAAISLLAIMWFVVAYPSEWRAGFINQEIEVMGLYSIGILVVASGGVFVPLLTRSTRERDAAEHRAALAEAERDAAIDEMESTTERDAAEHRAAQAEAERDAAIDEIQANDERGS
;
A
#
# COMPACT_ATOMS: atom_id res chain seq x y z
N MET A 1 18.75 6.11 31.38
CA MET A 1 17.54 6.55 30.65
C MET A 1 17.84 7.68 29.65
N TYR A 2 18.82 7.50 28.77
CA TYR A 2 19.07 8.39 27.61
C TYR A 2 19.82 7.61 26.52
N GLU A 3 19.34 6.41 26.19
CA GLU A 3 19.77 5.69 24.99
C GLU A 3 18.88 6.11 23.81
N ASN A 4 19.26 7.27 23.26
CA ASN A 4 19.49 7.47 21.84
C ASN A 4 18.57 6.72 20.86
N ARG A 5 17.30 7.15 20.77
CA ARG A 5 16.41 6.90 19.60
C ARG A 5 16.69 7.87 18.44
N ILE A 6 17.96 8.06 18.08
CA ILE A 6 18.31 8.92 16.93
C ILE A 6 18.62 8.01 15.74
N GLY A 7 17.79 8.17 14.70
CA GLY A 7 17.66 7.27 13.57
C GLY A 7 18.99 6.98 12.85
N ARG A 8 19.35 5.70 12.85
CA ARG A 8 20.26 5.14 11.85
C ARG A 8 19.47 4.13 11.04
N GLU A 9 18.87 4.61 9.96
CA GLU A 9 19.02 4.05 8.62
C GLU A 9 18.86 5.22 7.66
N THR A 10 19.95 5.82 7.18
CA THR A 10 19.90 6.55 5.91
C THR A 10 19.54 5.52 4.87
N ASN A 11 18.24 5.44 4.62
CA ASN A 11 17.54 4.48 3.80
C ASN A 11 18.25 4.42 2.44
N ALA A 12 19.04 3.38 2.16
CA ALA A 12 19.84 3.30 0.94
C ALA A 12 18.97 3.49 -0.33
N ASN A 13 17.70 3.10 -0.24
CA ASN A 13 16.68 3.32 -1.27
C ASN A 13 16.34 4.80 -1.50
N GLU A 14 16.37 5.65 -0.46
CA GLU A 14 16.14 7.08 -0.61
C GLU A 14 17.28 7.76 -1.37
N ALA A 15 18.52 7.41 -1.03
CA ALA A 15 19.70 7.88 -1.75
C ALA A 15 19.71 7.37 -3.21
N LEU A 16 19.43 6.08 -3.43
CA LEU A 16 19.32 5.50 -4.77
C LEU A 16 18.23 6.17 -5.61
N GLY A 17 17.05 6.43 -5.04
CA GLY A 17 15.96 7.13 -5.71
C GLY A 17 16.34 8.57 -6.08
N TYR A 18 17.00 9.28 -5.17
CA TYR A 18 17.52 10.64 -5.42
C TYR A 18 18.53 10.65 -6.57
N TRP A 19 19.55 9.78 -6.53
CA TRP A 19 20.56 9.72 -7.59
C TRP A 19 19.96 9.28 -8.92
N THR A 20 19.00 8.35 -8.92
CA THR A 20 18.28 7.94 -10.13
C THR A 20 17.53 9.12 -10.75
N PHE A 21 16.84 9.93 -9.94
CA PHE A 21 16.14 11.12 -10.41
C PHE A 21 17.11 12.16 -11.01
N VAL A 22 18.21 12.47 -10.29
CA VAL A 22 19.21 13.44 -10.75
C VAL A 22 19.88 12.96 -12.04
N LEU A 23 20.31 11.70 -12.10
CA LEU A 23 20.87 11.10 -13.31
C LEU A 23 19.86 11.10 -14.45
N GLY A 24 18.57 10.89 -14.17
CA GLY A 24 17.50 11.00 -15.17
C GLY A 24 17.41 12.40 -15.78
N ILE A 25 17.46 13.45 -14.96
CA ILE A 25 17.49 14.84 -15.43
C ILE A 25 18.73 15.09 -16.30
N LEU A 26 19.91 14.74 -15.80
CA LEU A 26 21.17 14.98 -16.51
C LEU A 26 21.22 14.21 -17.84
N THR A 27 20.80 12.95 -17.84
CA THR A 27 20.75 12.10 -19.04
C THR A 27 19.72 12.62 -20.03
N GLY A 28 18.55 13.06 -19.55
CA GLY A 28 17.51 13.64 -20.37
C GLY A 28 17.96 14.93 -21.06
N LEU A 29 18.57 15.84 -20.30
CA LEU A 29 19.15 17.08 -20.82
C LEU A 29 20.27 16.81 -21.81
N LEU A 30 21.17 15.87 -21.51
CA LEU A 30 22.22 15.45 -22.43
C LEU A 30 21.64 14.95 -23.75
N GLY A 31 20.61 14.10 -23.68
CA GLY A 31 19.91 13.60 -24.86
C GLY A 31 19.33 14.73 -25.73
N ILE A 32 18.67 15.70 -25.09
CA ILE A 32 18.13 16.88 -25.78
C ILE A 32 19.25 17.68 -26.46
N VAL A 33 20.35 17.95 -25.75
CA VAL A 33 21.50 18.70 -26.29
C VAL A 33 22.11 17.98 -27.51
N LEU A 34 22.28 16.65 -27.44
CA LEU A 34 22.80 15.88 -28.58
C LEU A 34 21.84 15.91 -29.77
N ALA A 35 20.53 15.83 -29.53
CA ALA A 35 19.54 15.96 -30.59
C ALA A 35 19.54 17.36 -31.24
N MET A 36 19.80 18.42 -30.47
CA MET A 36 19.92 19.79 -30.97
C MET A 36 21.22 20.03 -31.76
N LEU A 37 22.30 19.35 -31.39
CA LEU A 37 23.60 19.48 -32.08
C LEU A 37 23.60 18.80 -33.46
N SER A 38 22.63 17.94 -33.73
CA SER A 38 22.49 17.29 -35.02
C SER A 38 22.18 18.29 -36.13
N SER A 39 22.92 18.18 -37.24
CA SER A 39 22.81 19.10 -38.38
C SER A 39 21.78 18.66 -39.41
N GLY A 40 21.32 17.40 -39.37
CA GLY A 40 20.33 16.88 -40.30
C GLY A 40 19.65 15.58 -39.85
N PRO A 41 18.51 15.21 -40.47
CA PRO A 41 17.88 13.91 -40.25
C PRO A 41 18.85 12.76 -40.56
N GLY A 42 18.74 11.66 -39.82
CA GLY A 42 19.50 10.43 -40.07
C GLY A 42 20.87 10.34 -39.39
N GLU A 43 21.38 11.43 -38.81
CA GLU A 43 22.63 11.41 -38.05
C GLU A 43 22.52 10.58 -36.77
N LEU A 44 23.56 9.79 -36.49
CA LEU A 44 23.64 8.93 -35.30
C LEU A 44 23.47 9.73 -34.00
N ILE A 45 24.07 10.94 -33.92
CA ILE A 45 24.01 11.79 -32.73
C ILE A 45 22.56 12.18 -32.38
N ARG A 46 21.72 12.33 -33.40
CA ARG A 46 20.30 12.64 -33.25
C ARG A 46 19.53 11.48 -32.64
N GLY A 47 19.72 10.27 -33.18
CA GLY A 47 19.11 9.05 -32.65
C GLY A 47 19.57 8.75 -31.22
N ALA A 48 20.86 8.89 -30.96
CA ALA A 48 21.43 8.75 -29.61
C ALA A 48 20.83 9.79 -28.65
N GLY A 49 20.63 11.03 -29.10
CA GLY A 49 19.97 12.07 -28.32
C GLY A 49 18.54 11.71 -27.92
N VAL A 50 17.74 11.18 -28.87
CA VAL A 50 16.37 10.72 -28.60
C VAL A 50 16.33 9.54 -27.63
N ALA A 51 17.24 8.58 -27.80
CA ALA A 51 17.33 7.42 -26.91
C ALA A 51 17.70 7.84 -25.48
N LEU A 52 18.68 8.74 -25.32
CA LEU A 52 19.09 9.28 -24.02
C LEU A 52 18.02 10.16 -23.39
N ALA A 53 17.31 10.97 -24.20
CA ALA A 53 16.17 11.77 -23.71
C ALA A 53 15.06 10.88 -23.17
N SER A 54 14.73 9.80 -23.89
CA SER A 54 13.75 8.79 -23.47
C SER A 54 14.20 8.06 -22.20
N LEU A 55 15.46 7.63 -22.13
CA LEU A 55 16.01 6.99 -20.94
C LEU A 55 15.99 7.92 -19.73
N GLY A 56 16.35 9.19 -19.94
CA GLY A 56 16.29 10.23 -18.91
C GLY A 56 14.87 10.44 -18.37
N LEU A 57 13.87 10.49 -19.26
CA LEU A 57 12.46 10.58 -18.86
C LEU A 57 12.01 9.36 -18.05
N LEU A 58 12.43 8.15 -18.45
CA LEU A 58 12.12 6.94 -17.69
C LEU A 58 12.73 6.96 -16.28
N MET A 59 14.00 7.34 -16.16
CA MET A 59 14.67 7.49 -14.86
C MET A 59 14.02 8.59 -14.00
N LEU A 60 13.58 9.69 -14.63
CA LEU A 60 12.86 10.78 -13.97
C LEU A 60 11.54 10.29 -13.33
N MET A 61 10.83 9.39 -14.01
CA MET A 61 9.58 8.80 -13.50
C MET A 61 9.83 7.78 -12.38
N ILE A 62 10.89 6.98 -12.47
CA ILE A 62 11.20 5.93 -11.49
C ILE A 62 11.82 6.51 -10.19
N GLY A 63 12.62 7.57 -10.29
CA GLY A 63 13.34 8.15 -9.15
C GLY A 63 12.45 8.47 -7.94
N PRO A 64 11.32 9.18 -8.10
CA PRO A 64 10.38 9.46 -7.01
C PRO A 64 9.72 8.20 -6.43
N ILE A 65 9.49 7.18 -7.27
CA ILE A 65 8.88 5.91 -6.85
C ILE A 65 9.85 5.13 -5.95
N LEU A 66 11.15 5.16 -6.25
CA LEU A 66 12.17 4.53 -5.39
C LEU A 66 12.42 5.32 -4.09
N ARG A 67 12.18 6.63 -4.10
CA ARG A 67 12.40 7.50 -2.93
C ARG A 67 11.41 7.21 -1.81
N LEU A 68 10.18 6.81 -2.15
CA LEU A 68 9.14 6.52 -1.19
C LEU A 68 9.10 5.00 -0.93
N PRO A 69 8.85 4.54 0.31
CA PRO A 69 8.60 3.14 0.61
C PRO A 69 7.21 2.75 0.06
N LEU A 70 7.07 2.69 -1.26
CA LEU A 70 5.83 2.25 -1.90
C LEU A 70 5.61 0.76 -1.66
N GLU A 71 4.34 0.39 -1.66
CA GLU A 71 3.88 -0.99 -1.63
C GLU A 71 4.58 -1.83 -2.70
N ARG A 72 4.82 -3.11 -2.41
CA ARG A 72 5.47 -4.05 -3.34
C ARG A 72 4.78 -4.08 -4.71
N ARG A 73 3.46 -3.93 -4.75
CA ARG A 73 2.66 -3.93 -5.99
C ARG A 73 2.94 -2.70 -6.86
N ALA A 74 3.02 -1.51 -6.27
CA ALA A 74 3.34 -0.28 -6.99
C ALA A 74 4.75 -0.38 -7.58
N THR A 75 5.70 -0.82 -6.77
CA THR A 75 7.10 -1.01 -7.17
C THR A 75 7.24 -2.01 -8.31
N LEU A 76 6.55 -3.16 -8.24
CA LEU A 76 6.58 -4.18 -9.28
C LEU A 76 5.96 -3.68 -10.60
N LEU A 77 4.85 -2.94 -10.53
CA LEU A 77 4.22 -2.38 -11.72
C LEU A 77 5.11 -1.32 -12.38
N SER A 78 5.79 -0.49 -11.58
CA SER A 78 6.79 0.46 -12.08
C SER A 78 7.98 -0.24 -12.73
N TYR A 79 8.50 -1.33 -12.15
CA TYR A 79 9.56 -2.11 -12.79
C TYR A 79 9.11 -2.77 -14.10
N LEU A 80 7.87 -3.26 -14.15
CA LEU A 80 7.31 -3.84 -15.37
C LEU A 80 7.19 -2.80 -16.49
N GLY A 81 6.62 -1.63 -16.19
CA GLY A 81 6.53 -0.52 -17.15
C GLY A 81 7.91 -0.02 -17.59
N ALA A 82 8.89 -0.02 -16.68
CA ALA A 82 10.27 0.32 -17.00
C ALA A 82 10.92 -0.69 -17.94
N ALA A 83 10.71 -1.99 -17.72
CA ALA A 83 11.21 -3.03 -18.61
C ALA A 83 10.63 -2.87 -20.02
N ILE A 84 9.32 -2.61 -20.14
CA ILE A 84 8.65 -2.35 -21.43
C ILE A 84 9.26 -1.13 -22.13
N SER A 85 9.47 -0.04 -21.37
CA SER A 85 10.05 1.20 -21.91
C SER A 85 11.49 1.00 -22.38
N LEU A 86 12.30 0.25 -21.62
CA LEU A 86 13.68 -0.11 -22.00
C LEU A 86 13.72 -0.98 -23.24
N LEU A 87 12.79 -1.93 -23.39
CA LEU A 87 12.67 -2.74 -24.60
C LEU A 87 12.34 -1.87 -25.82
N ALA A 88 11.45 -0.88 -25.67
CA ALA A 88 11.16 0.07 -26.74
C ALA A 88 12.39 0.92 -27.12
N ILE A 89 13.16 1.40 -26.14
CA ILE A 89 14.41 2.13 -26.39
C ILE A 89 15.44 1.24 -27.10
N MET A 90 15.59 -0.01 -26.67
CA MET A 90 16.52 -0.95 -27.30
C MET A 90 16.10 -1.26 -28.73
N TRP A 91 14.80 -1.51 -28.96
CA TRP A 91 14.24 -1.71 -30.29
C TRP A 91 14.50 -0.48 -31.15
N PHE A 92 14.26 0.73 -30.65
CA PHE A 92 14.56 1.96 -31.35
C PHE A 92 16.01 2.02 -31.86
N VAL A 93 16.99 1.76 -30.98
CA VAL A 93 18.41 1.84 -31.33
C VAL A 93 18.80 0.77 -32.37
N VAL A 94 18.21 -0.43 -32.29
CA VAL A 94 18.49 -1.52 -33.23
C VAL A 94 17.80 -1.33 -34.58
N ALA A 95 16.56 -0.81 -34.58
CA ALA A 95 15.79 -0.58 -35.80
C ALA A 95 16.28 0.65 -36.59
N TYR A 96 16.85 1.64 -35.89
CA TYR A 96 17.30 2.90 -36.47
C TYR A 96 18.76 3.23 -36.11
N PRO A 97 19.74 2.40 -36.51
CA PRO A 97 21.16 2.62 -36.21
C PRO A 97 21.74 3.84 -36.96
N SER A 98 21.22 4.11 -38.15
CA SER A 98 21.41 5.32 -38.95
C SER A 98 20.07 5.55 -39.67
N GLU A 99 19.77 6.78 -40.11
CA GLU A 99 18.49 7.13 -40.78
C GLU A 99 17.31 7.48 -39.87
N TRP A 100 17.50 7.71 -38.56
CA TRP A 100 16.39 8.22 -37.75
C TRP A 100 15.85 9.56 -38.28
N ARG A 101 14.58 9.56 -38.67
CA ARG A 101 13.82 10.72 -39.11
C ARG A 101 12.45 10.70 -38.46
N ALA A 102 11.94 11.88 -38.09
CA ALA A 102 10.56 12.05 -37.64
C ALA A 102 9.60 11.93 -38.84
N GLY A 103 9.37 10.69 -39.30
CA GLY A 103 8.56 10.39 -40.48
C GLY A 103 7.21 9.74 -40.19
N PHE A 104 7.10 8.91 -39.14
CA PHE A 104 5.94 8.02 -38.92
C PHE A 104 5.60 7.14 -40.15
N ILE A 105 6.62 6.74 -40.93
CA ILE A 105 6.46 6.01 -42.20
C ILE A 105 6.66 4.50 -42.00
N ASN A 106 7.46 4.11 -41.01
CA ASN A 106 7.85 2.72 -40.75
C ASN A 106 7.41 2.31 -39.33
N GLN A 107 8.28 1.63 -38.59
CA GLN A 107 8.03 1.11 -37.24
C GLN A 107 8.04 2.20 -36.15
N GLU A 108 8.13 3.50 -36.49
CA GLU A 108 8.24 4.55 -35.47
C GLU A 108 7.00 4.60 -34.58
N ILE A 109 5.81 4.38 -35.16
CA ILE A 109 4.54 4.34 -34.43
C ILE A 109 4.52 3.18 -33.43
N GLU A 110 4.99 2.01 -33.82
CA GLU A 110 4.99 0.82 -32.97
C GLU A 110 5.95 0.99 -31.79
N VAL A 111 7.16 1.50 -32.06
CA VAL A 111 8.18 1.76 -31.03
C VAL A 111 7.72 2.84 -30.06
N MET A 112 7.18 3.97 -30.56
CA MET A 112 6.66 5.04 -29.71
C MET A 112 5.43 4.58 -28.92
N GLY A 113 4.56 3.77 -29.53
CA GLY A 113 3.40 3.17 -28.88
C GLY A 113 3.81 2.27 -27.72
N LEU A 114 4.78 1.38 -27.94
CA LEU A 114 5.32 0.49 -26.90
C LEU A 114 5.95 1.28 -25.75
N TYR A 115 6.75 2.30 -26.06
CA TYR A 115 7.32 3.20 -25.05
C TYR A 115 6.23 3.91 -24.24
N SER A 116 5.21 4.43 -24.92
CA SER A 116 4.08 5.13 -24.29
C SER A 116 3.28 4.20 -23.36
N ILE A 117 3.05 2.96 -23.77
CA ILE A 117 2.42 1.93 -22.92
C ILE A 117 3.29 1.69 -21.68
N GLY A 118 4.60 1.54 -21.84
CA GLY A 118 5.53 1.38 -20.72
C GLY A 118 5.44 2.52 -19.71
N ILE A 119 5.48 3.77 -20.19
CA ILE A 119 5.32 4.97 -19.34
C ILE A 119 3.95 5.00 -18.66
N LEU A 120 2.87 4.63 -19.35
CA LEU A 120 1.54 4.57 -18.77
C LEU A 120 1.44 3.55 -17.63
N VAL A 121 2.09 2.39 -17.79
CA VAL A 121 2.19 1.38 -16.73
C VAL A 121 3.00 1.91 -15.53
N VAL A 122 4.13 2.58 -15.76
CA VAL A 122 4.92 3.22 -14.69
C VAL A 122 4.09 4.25 -13.93
N ALA A 123 3.45 5.17 -14.66
CA ALA A 123 2.61 6.22 -14.09
C ALA A 123 1.44 5.63 -13.30
N SER A 124 0.85 4.54 -13.80
CA SER A 124 -0.25 3.86 -13.12
C SER A 124 0.17 3.26 -11.78
N GLY A 125 1.37 2.68 -11.72
CA GLY A 125 1.98 2.19 -10.48
C GLY A 125 2.17 3.28 -9.44
N GLY A 126 2.62 4.46 -9.87
CA GLY A 126 2.88 5.61 -8.98
C GLY A 126 1.61 6.36 -8.53
N VAL A 127 0.59 6.46 -9.38
CA VAL A 127 -0.62 7.27 -9.11
C VAL A 127 -1.78 6.43 -8.57
N PHE A 128 -2.12 5.32 -9.23
CA PHE A 128 -3.35 4.58 -8.89
C PHE A 128 -3.16 3.62 -7.73
N VAL A 129 -1.97 3.03 -7.55
CA VAL A 129 -1.75 2.06 -6.47
C VAL A 129 -1.87 2.68 -5.08
N PRO A 130 -1.26 3.86 -4.77
CA PRO A 130 -1.44 4.49 -3.47
C PRO A 130 -2.91 4.79 -3.13
N LEU A 131 -3.70 5.19 -4.14
CA LEU A 131 -5.14 5.48 -3.97
C LEU A 131 -5.94 4.20 -3.66
N LEU A 132 -5.68 3.11 -4.38
CA LEU A 132 -6.35 1.82 -4.16
C LEU A 132 -5.95 1.18 -2.83
N THR A 133 -4.67 1.26 -2.44
CA THR A 133 -4.19 0.72 -1.17
C THR A 133 -4.73 1.49 0.03
N ARG A 134 -4.86 2.82 -0.06
CA ARG A 134 -5.46 3.60 1.04
C ARG A 134 -6.91 3.13 1.29
N SER A 135 -7.70 2.96 0.24
CA SER A 135 -9.10 2.51 0.37
C SER A 135 -9.23 1.11 0.98
N THR A 136 -8.36 0.17 0.62
CA THR A 136 -8.38 -1.19 1.18
C THR A 136 -7.98 -1.20 2.66
N ARG A 137 -6.89 -0.51 3.02
CA ARG A 137 -6.45 -0.42 4.41
C ARG A 137 -7.48 0.28 5.31
N GLU A 138 -8.20 1.27 4.80
CA GLU A 138 -9.30 1.92 5.51
C GLU A 138 -10.49 0.97 5.75
N ARG A 139 -10.83 0.13 4.76
CA ARG A 139 -11.87 -0.91 4.90
C ARG A 139 -11.48 -1.97 5.91
N ASP A 140 -10.28 -2.54 5.80
CA ASP A 140 -9.80 -3.57 6.74
C ASP A 140 -9.77 -3.03 8.18
N ALA A 141 -9.37 -1.77 8.37
CA ALA A 141 -9.39 -1.13 9.68
C ALA A 141 -10.82 -0.89 10.20
N ALA A 142 -11.79 -0.63 9.33
CA ALA A 142 -13.19 -0.50 9.73
C ALA A 142 -13.79 -1.86 10.12
N GLU A 143 -13.53 -2.91 9.34
CA GLU A 143 -13.97 -4.28 9.65
C GLU A 143 -13.37 -4.77 10.98
N HIS A 144 -12.08 -4.53 11.22
CA HIS A 144 -11.45 -4.91 12.48
C HIS A 144 -12.05 -4.18 13.70
N ARG A 145 -12.34 -2.87 13.57
CA ARG A 145 -13.03 -2.13 14.65
C ARG A 145 -14.45 -2.63 14.89
N ALA A 146 -15.18 -3.01 13.84
CA ALA A 146 -16.50 -3.59 13.97
C ALA A 146 -16.45 -4.95 14.70
N ALA A 147 -15.50 -5.81 14.34
CA ALA A 147 -15.31 -7.10 15.00
C ALA A 147 -14.94 -6.96 16.49
N LEU A 148 -14.12 -5.97 16.86
CA LEU A 148 -13.81 -5.68 18.27
C LEU A 148 -15.03 -5.17 19.04
N ALA A 149 -15.84 -4.30 18.45
CA ALA A 149 -17.05 -3.79 19.07
C ALA A 149 -18.11 -4.90 19.25
N GLU A 150 -18.20 -5.85 18.32
CA GLU A 150 -19.06 -7.02 18.44
C GLU A 150 -18.59 -7.95 19.56
N ALA A 151 -17.28 -8.23 19.64
CA ALA A 151 -16.71 -9.02 20.73
C ALA A 151 -16.89 -8.36 22.11
N GLU A 152 -16.75 -7.03 22.22
CA GLU A 152 -16.99 -6.28 23.46
C GLU A 152 -18.47 -6.31 23.85
N ARG A 153 -19.37 -6.19 22.86
CA ARG A 153 -20.82 -6.32 23.09
C ARG A 153 -21.19 -7.70 23.61
N ASP A 154 -20.67 -8.76 23.00
CA ASP A 154 -20.97 -10.13 23.41
C ASP A 154 -20.42 -10.41 24.82
N ALA A 155 -19.20 -9.95 25.13
CA ALA A 155 -18.66 -10.05 26.48
C ALA A 155 -19.51 -9.31 27.53
N ALA A 156 -20.05 -8.13 27.19
CA ALA A 156 -20.94 -7.38 28.07
C ALA A 156 -22.29 -8.08 28.28
N ILE A 157 -22.81 -8.77 27.25
CA ILE A 157 -24.04 -9.57 27.36
C ILE A 157 -23.81 -10.76 28.30
N ASP A 158 -22.70 -11.50 28.12
CA ASP A 158 -22.35 -12.63 28.98
C ASP A 158 -22.15 -12.21 30.44
N GLU A 159 -21.54 -11.04 30.68
CA GLU A 159 -21.38 -10.49 32.03
C GLU A 159 -22.73 -10.19 32.69
N MET A 160 -23.65 -9.54 31.95
CA MET A 160 -25.01 -9.27 32.44
C MET A 160 -25.79 -10.55 32.72
N GLU A 161 -25.71 -11.55 31.84
CA GLU A 161 -26.37 -12.84 32.04
C GLU A 161 -25.83 -13.52 33.30
N SER A 162 -24.50 -13.56 33.47
CA SER A 162 -23.86 -14.15 34.65
C SER A 162 -24.18 -13.42 35.96
N THR A 163 -24.42 -12.11 35.90
CA THR A 163 -24.85 -11.31 37.06
C THR A 163 -26.31 -11.61 37.40
N THR A 164 -27.17 -11.65 36.38
CA THR A 164 -28.60 -12.00 36.53
C THR A 164 -28.78 -13.41 37.10
N GLU A 165 -27.99 -14.38 36.64
CA GLU A 165 -28.01 -15.75 37.17
C GLU A 165 -27.58 -15.82 38.64
N ARG A 166 -26.56 -15.04 39.04
CA ARG A 166 -26.11 -14.93 40.43
C ARG A 166 -27.20 -14.34 41.32
N ASP A 167 -27.78 -13.21 40.92
CA ASP A 167 -28.86 -12.55 41.67
C ASP A 167 -30.08 -13.48 41.83
N ALA A 168 -30.44 -14.23 40.79
CA ALA A 168 -31.52 -15.22 40.85
C ALA A 168 -31.19 -16.44 41.73
N ALA A 169 -29.93 -16.82 41.85
CA ALA A 169 -29.50 -17.89 42.77
C ALA A 169 -29.54 -17.41 44.23
N GLU A 170 -29.08 -16.19 44.51
CA GLU A 170 -29.14 -15.57 45.84
C GLU A 170 -30.58 -15.41 46.32
N HIS A 171 -31.48 -14.91 45.47
CA HIS A 171 -32.90 -14.79 45.81
C HIS A 171 -33.56 -16.15 46.14
N ARG A 172 -33.25 -17.21 45.39
CA ARG A 172 -33.75 -18.56 45.68
C ARG A 172 -33.22 -19.11 47.00
N ALA A 173 -31.95 -18.87 47.31
CA ALA A 173 -31.36 -19.29 48.59
C ALA A 173 -32.04 -18.57 49.77
N ALA A 174 -32.25 -17.26 49.67
CA ALA A 174 -32.93 -16.48 50.70
C ALA A 174 -34.39 -16.93 50.93
N GLN A 175 -35.11 -17.28 49.85
CA GLN A 175 -36.46 -17.85 49.97
C GLN A 175 -36.46 -19.21 50.67
N ALA A 176 -35.54 -20.10 50.31
CA ALA A 176 -35.43 -21.41 50.94
C ALA A 176 -35.07 -21.33 52.44
N GLU A 177 -34.21 -20.38 52.83
CA GLU A 177 -33.91 -20.12 54.25
C GLU A 177 -35.14 -19.60 54.99
N ALA A 178 -35.88 -18.65 54.42
CA ALA A 178 -37.10 -18.13 55.03
C ALA A 178 -38.20 -19.21 55.20
N GLU A 179 -38.37 -20.08 54.20
CA GLU A 179 -39.29 -21.22 54.29
C GLU A 179 -38.86 -22.22 55.38
N ARG A 180 -37.56 -22.52 55.47
CA ARG A 180 -37.01 -23.39 56.52
C ARG A 180 -37.27 -22.81 57.91
N ASP A 181 -37.00 -21.53 58.11
CA ASP A 181 -37.14 -20.88 59.42
C ASP A 181 -38.62 -20.83 59.83
N ALA A 182 -39.53 -20.52 58.90
CA ALA A 182 -40.98 -20.59 59.15
C ALA A 182 -41.46 -22.01 59.53
N ALA A 183 -40.92 -23.05 58.88
CA ALA A 183 -41.25 -24.43 59.21
C ALA A 183 -40.74 -24.85 60.61
N ILE A 184 -39.57 -24.35 61.03
CA ILE A 184 -39.03 -24.59 62.38
C ILE A 184 -39.92 -23.93 63.44
N ASP A 185 -40.31 -22.67 63.21
CA ASP A 185 -41.20 -21.92 64.11
C ASP A 185 -42.56 -22.61 64.25
N GLU A 186 -43.12 -23.13 63.15
CA GLU A 186 -44.40 -23.87 63.16
C GLU A 186 -44.31 -25.16 63.98
N ILE A 187 -43.20 -25.91 63.87
CA ILE A 187 -42.96 -27.13 64.66
C ILE A 187 -42.87 -26.79 66.15
N GLN A 188 -42.11 -25.75 66.53
CA GLN A 188 -42.03 -25.31 67.93
C GLN A 188 -43.39 -24.85 68.48
N ALA A 189 -44.15 -24.07 67.71
CA ALA A 189 -45.46 -23.58 68.12
C ALA A 189 -46.52 -24.69 68.25
N ASN A 190 -46.31 -25.83 67.61
CA ASN A 190 -47.17 -27.01 67.74
C ASN A 190 -46.77 -27.88 68.94
N ASP A 191 -45.49 -27.96 69.26
CA ASP A 191 -44.95 -28.66 70.44
C ASP A 191 -45.40 -27.98 71.75
N GLU A 192 -45.42 -26.64 71.79
CA GLU A 192 -45.92 -25.85 72.94
C GLU A 192 -47.44 -25.95 73.16
N ARG A 193 -48.21 -26.33 72.14
CA ARG A 193 -49.67 -26.55 72.24
C ARG A 193 -50.05 -27.98 72.61
N GLY A 194 -49.11 -28.91 72.58
CA GLY A 194 -49.31 -30.33 72.88
C GLY A 194 -49.04 -30.75 74.33
N SER A 195 -48.46 -29.88 75.17
CA SER A 195 -48.21 -30.11 76.61
C SER A 195 -49.28 -29.49 77.50
#